data_AF-A0A949N2V2-F1
#
_entry.id   AF-A0A949N2V2-F1
#
_cell.length_a   1.000
_cell.length_b   1.000
_cell.length_c   1.000
_cell.angle_alpha   90.00
_cell.angle_beta   90.00
_cell.angle_gamma   90.00
#
_symmetry.space_group_name_H-M   'P 1'
#
loop_
_entity.id
_entity.type
_entity.pdbx_description
1 polymer ?
#
loop_
_entity_poly.entity_id
_entity_poly.type
_entity_poly.pdbx_seq_one_letter_code
_entity_poly.pdbx_strand_id
1 'polypeptide(L)' 'MKASLIFQDIKISPTFCYCGAGWYKTLWEGVLDKPIDIEVLQSVIRGDECCEFAIYLPPE' A
#
# COMPACT_ATOMS: atom_id res chain seq x y z
N MET A 1 17.79 -4.33 -17.32
CA MET A 1 16.68 -4.15 -16.37
C MET A 1 15.44 -3.64 -17.12
N LYS A 2 14.68 -4.54 -17.76
CA LYS A 2 13.42 -4.23 -18.48
C LYS A 2 12.35 -5.29 -18.16
N ALA A 3 12.24 -5.65 -16.88
CA ALA A 3 11.31 -6.68 -16.40
C ALA A 3 10.29 -6.13 -15.38
N SER A 4 10.35 -4.83 -15.05
CA SER A 4 9.35 -4.20 -14.20
C SER A 4 8.03 -4.07 -14.94
N LEU A 5 6.92 -4.28 -14.24
CA LEU A 5 5.56 -4.15 -14.76
C LEU A 5 5.29 -2.77 -15.36
N ILE A 6 6.00 -1.72 -14.91
CA ILE A 6 5.91 -0.35 -15.45
C ILE A 6 6.31 -0.28 -16.94
N PHE A 7 7.12 -1.22 -17.43
CA PHE A 7 7.57 -1.26 -18.82
C PHE A 7 6.76 -2.22 -19.70
N GLN A 8 5.66 -2.77 -19.19
CA GLN A 8 4.80 -3.68 -19.93
C GLN A 8 3.37 -3.11 -20.00
N ASP A 9 2.68 -3.30 -21.13
CA ASP A 9 1.26 -2.94 -21.32
C ASP A 9 0.32 -3.90 -20.55
N ILE A 10 0.63 -4.17 -19.28
CA ILE A 10 -0.17 -5.01 -18.39
C ILE A 10 -1.09 -4.09 -17.59
N LYS A 11 -2.41 -4.27 -17.76
CA LYS A 11 -3.40 -3.61 -16.91
C LYS A 11 -3.41 -4.25 -15.52
N ILE A 12 -2.93 -3.54 -14.52
CA ILE A 12 -2.98 -3.95 -13.12
C ILE A 12 -4.23 -3.37 -12.48
N SER A 13 -4.98 -4.20 -11.75
CA SER A 13 -6.12 -3.71 -10.97
C SER A 13 -5.64 -2.77 -9.86
N PRO A 14 -6.29 -1.61 -9.62
CA PRO A 14 -6.01 -0.76 -8.47
C PRO A 14 -6.12 -1.47 -7.11
N THR A 15 -6.85 -2.59 -7.04
CA THR A 15 -6.94 -3.43 -5.84
C THR A 15 -5.62 -4.11 -5.49
N PHE A 16 -4.67 -4.21 -6.43
CA PHE A 16 -3.33 -4.71 -6.17
C PHE A 16 -2.63 -3.93 -5.05
N CYS A 17 -2.89 -2.63 -4.93
CA CYS A 17 -2.29 -1.76 -3.92
C CYS A 17 -2.62 -2.17 -2.48
N TYR A 18 -3.70 -2.92 -2.27
CA TYR A 18 -4.01 -3.49 -0.96
C TYR A 18 -2.98 -4.52 -0.51
N CYS A 19 -2.20 -5.12 -1.40
CA CYS A 19 -1.07 -5.97 -0.99
C CYS A 19 0.04 -5.15 -0.31
N GLY A 20 0.33 -3.95 -0.84
CA GLY A 20 1.28 -3.02 -0.25
C GLY A 20 0.77 -2.47 1.09
N ALA A 21 -0.51 -2.07 1.13
CA ALA A 21 -1.16 -1.63 2.37
C ALA A 21 -1.14 -2.72 3.45
N GLY A 22 -1.45 -3.98 3.07
CA GLY A 22 -1.40 -5.12 3.98
C GLY A 22 -0.01 -5.36 4.58
N TRP A 23 1.06 -5.18 3.79
CA TRP A 23 2.43 -5.31 4.28
C TRP A 23 2.74 -4.28 5.37
N TYR A 24 2.43 -3.00 5.14
CA TYR A 24 2.61 -1.94 6.14
C TYR A 24 1.71 -2.17 7.36
N LYS A 25 0.48 -2.64 7.17
CA LYS A 25 -0.42 -2.99 8.27
C LYS A 25 0.23 -4.03 9.19
N THR A 26 0.66 -5.16 8.64
CA THR A 26 1.30 -6.23 9.43
C THR A 26 2.57 -5.75 10.14
N LEU A 27 3.39 -4.92 9.48
CA LEU A 27 4.58 -4.35 10.10
C LEU A 27 4.22 -3.53 11.35
N TRP A 28 3.27 -2.62 11.24
CA TRP A 28 2.91 -1.72 12.33
C TRP A 28 2.10 -2.40 13.43
N GLU A 29 1.22 -3.34 13.10
CA GLU A 29 0.54 -4.18 14.09
C GLU A 29 1.56 -4.97 14.92
N GLY A 30 2.63 -5.48 14.29
CA GLY A 30 3.71 -6.17 15.00
C GLY A 30 4.57 -5.26 15.88
N VAL A 31 4.80 -4.00 15.47
CA VAL A 31 5.56 -3.01 16.26
C VAL A 31 4.75 -2.49 17.44
N LEU A 32 3.46 -2.25 17.24
CA LEU A 32 2.57 -1.63 18.25
C LEU A 32 1.90 -2.66 19.16
N ASP A 33 1.93 -3.94 18.79
CA ASP A 33 1.21 -5.04 19.45
C ASP A 33 -0.30 -4.74 19.59
N LYS A 34 -0.86 -4.05 18.59
CA LYS A 34 -2.25 -3.61 18.55
C LYS A 34 -2.78 -3.64 17.11
N PRO A 35 -4.08 -3.92 16.90
CA PRO A 35 -4.68 -3.77 15.59
C PRO A 35 -4.67 -2.30 15.16
N ILE A 36 -4.44 -2.08 13.86
CA ILE A 36 -4.47 -0.73 13.26
C ILE A 36 -5.30 -0.73 11.97
N ASP A 37 -5.76 0.46 11.60
CA ASP A 37 -6.34 0.70 10.28
C ASP A 37 -5.33 1.35 9.34
N ILE A 38 -5.43 0.99 8.07
CA ILE A 38 -4.59 1.56 7.01
C ILE A 38 -5.45 1.92 5.81
N GLU A 39 -5.16 3.06 5.19
CA GLU A 39 -5.83 3.54 3.98
C GLU A 39 -4.82 3.88 2.88
N VAL A 40 -5.15 3.52 1.64
CA VAL A 40 -4.35 3.85 0.46
C VAL A 40 -4.81 5.22 -0.06
N LEU A 41 -4.05 6.27 0.23
CA LEU A 41 -4.33 7.64 -0.21
C LEU A 41 -3.93 7.84 -1.67
N GLN A 42 -2.73 7.39 -2.04
CA GLN A 42 -2.16 7.51 -3.38
C GLN A 42 -1.56 6.20 -3.86
N SER A 43 -1.56 5.98 -5.17
CA SER A 43 -0.96 4.82 -5.79
C SER A 43 -0.47 5.09 -7.22
N VAL A 44 0.77 4.68 -7.49
CA VAL A 44 1.33 4.68 -8.85
C VAL A 44 0.54 3.80 -9.83
N ILE A 45 -0.19 2.78 -9.35
CA ILE A 45 -1.07 1.95 -10.19
C ILE A 45 -2.33 2.73 -10.60
N ARG A 46 -2.75 3.71 -9.79
CA ARG A 46 -3.84 4.64 -10.11
C ARG A 46 -3.36 5.82 -10.97
N GLY A 47 -2.06 5.96 -11.18
CA GLY A 47 -1.43 7.06 -11.92
C GLY A 47 -0.94 8.21 -11.05
N ASP A 48 -0.93 8.06 -9.73
CA ASP A 48 -0.37 9.07 -8.81
C ASP A 48 1.17 9.10 -8.87
N GLU A 49 1.78 10.19 -8.41
CA GLU A 49 3.24 10.37 -8.46
C GLU A 49 4.00 9.41 -7.53
N CYS A 50 3.37 9.00 -6.43
CA CYS A 50 3.95 8.06 -5.47
C CYS A 50 2.86 7.20 -4.81
N CYS A 51 3.30 6.23 -4.00
CA CYS A 51 2.39 5.49 -3.12
C CYS A 51 2.38 6.15 -1.75
N GLU A 52 1.19 6.43 -1.23
CA GLU A 52 0.99 7.03 0.10
C GLU A 52 -0.04 6.23 0.89
N PHE A 53 0.28 5.94 2.16
CA PHE A 53 -0.55 5.16 3.07
C PHE A 53 -0.76 5.91 4.38
N ALA A 54 -2.02 6.14 4.76
CA ALA A 54 -2.36 6.64 6.08
C ALA A 54 -2.46 5.47 7.06
N ILE A 55 -1.74 5.55 8.18
CA ILE A 55 -1.82 4.60 9.29
C ILE A 55 -2.55 5.28 10.44
N TYR A 56 -3.69 4.72 10.83
CA TYR A 56 -4.49 5.21 11.94
C TYR A 56 -4.15 4.44 13.20
N LEU A 57 -3.58 5.13 14.18
CA LEU A 57 -3.25 4.57 15.48
C LEU A 57 -4.52 4.38 16.33
N PRO A 58 -4.58 3.35 17.18
CA PRO A 58 -5.69 3.16 18.08
C PRO A 58 -5.75 4.30 19.12
N PRO A 59 -6.94 4.64 19.63
CA PRO A 59 -7.08 5.56 20.76
C PRO A 59 -6.35 5.02 21.99
N GLU A 60 -5.89 5.93 22.86
CA GLU A 60 -5.24 5.62 24.14
C GLU A 60 -6.17 4.90 25.13
#